data_AF-A0A2A4I277-F1
#
_entry.id   AF-A0A2A4I277-F1
#
_cell.length_a   1.000
_cell.length_b   1.000
_cell.length_c   1.000
_cell.angle_alpha   90.00
_cell.angle_beta   90.00
_cell.angle_gamma   90.00
#
_symmetry.space_group_name_H-M   'P 1'
#
loop_
_entity.id
_entity.type
_entity.pdbx_description
1 polymer ?
#
loop_
_entity_poly.entity_id
_entity_poly.type
_entity_poly.pdbx_seq_one_letter_code
_entity_poly.pdbx_strand_id
1 'polypeptide(L)'
;MAAFAQRTQNDQTMIAQEPAASIGTATQEPDGTIVLSLRATGAAGASGDAVVRYPPNDPNYAAVKKHIGSIPENGSVEVKPFP
;
A
#
# COMPACT_ATOMS: atom_id res chain seq x y z
N MET A 1 -46.27 16.57 24.61
CA MET A 1 -46.54 15.74 23.42
C MET A 1 -45.42 15.98 22.41
N ALA A 2 -44.68 14.91 22.09
CA ALA A 2 -43.66 14.71 21.04
C ALA A 2 -42.53 15.78 20.89
N ALA A 3 -41.40 15.69 21.60
CA ALA A 3 -40.22 14.83 21.36
C ALA A 3 -39.40 15.23 20.11
N PHE A 4 -38.45 16.14 20.32
CA PHE A 4 -37.34 16.45 19.40
C PHE A 4 -36.44 15.22 19.25
N ALA A 5 -36.63 14.46 18.17
CA ALA A 5 -35.78 13.34 17.82
C ALA A 5 -34.84 13.74 16.68
N GLN A 6 -33.69 14.29 17.05
CA GLN A 6 -32.50 14.28 16.20
C GLN A 6 -32.05 12.82 16.06
N ARG A 7 -32.72 12.04 15.19
CA ARG A 7 -32.31 10.69 14.84
C ARG A 7 -31.25 10.77 13.75
N THR A 8 -30.00 10.76 14.22
CA THR A 8 -28.90 10.05 13.57
C THR A 8 -28.48 10.56 12.19
N GLN A 9 -28.07 11.83 12.10
CA GLN A 9 -27.03 12.22 11.14
C GLN A 9 -25.64 11.86 11.72
N ASN A 10 -25.46 10.57 12.00
CA ASN A 10 -24.16 9.96 12.31
C ASN A 10 -23.79 8.93 11.22
N ASP A 11 -24.21 9.18 9.98
CA ASP A 11 -23.67 8.51 8.79
C ASP A 11 -22.28 9.08 8.43
N GLN A 12 -21.48 9.38 9.46
CA GLN A 12 -20.05 9.29 9.29
C GLN A 12 -19.78 7.81 9.18
N THR A 13 -19.91 7.30 7.95
CA THR A 13 -19.22 6.11 7.51
C THR A 13 -17.79 6.32 7.95
N MET A 14 -17.48 5.73 9.11
CA MET A 14 -16.15 5.50 9.59
C MET A 14 -15.55 4.63 8.49
N ILE A 15 -14.98 5.27 7.46
CA ILE A 15 -13.84 4.69 6.77
C ILE A 15 -12.80 4.61 7.88
N ALA A 16 -12.86 3.50 8.63
CA ALA A 16 -11.68 2.97 9.25
C ALA A 16 -10.73 2.79 8.08
N GLN A 17 -9.97 3.84 7.76
CA GLN A 17 -8.67 3.68 7.17
C GLN A 17 -7.91 2.94 8.27
N GLU A 18 -8.13 1.62 8.35
CA GLU A 18 -7.15 0.73 8.90
C GLU A 18 -5.83 1.23 8.29
N PRO A 19 -4.83 1.62 9.09
CA PRO A 19 -3.54 1.93 8.52
C PRO A 19 -3.17 0.67 7.76
N ALA A 20 -3.28 0.71 6.43
CA ALA A 20 -3.10 -0.47 5.62
C ALA A 20 -1.73 -1.00 6.02
N ALA A 21 -1.70 -2.20 6.61
CA ALA A 21 -0.48 -2.77 7.18
C ALA A 21 0.66 -2.82 6.14
N SER A 22 0.26 -2.71 4.86
CA SER A 22 1.08 -2.73 3.67
C SER A 22 0.59 -1.64 2.71
N ILE A 23 1.51 -0.87 2.13
CA ILE A 23 1.23 0.13 1.07
C ILE A 23 1.24 -0.49 -0.33
N GLY A 24 1.36 -1.81 -0.43
CA GLY A 24 1.50 -2.51 -1.69
C GLY A 24 2.13 -3.88 -1.57
N THR A 25 2.45 -4.47 -2.72
CA THR A 25 3.15 -5.74 -2.86
C THR A 25 4.40 -5.58 -3.70
N ALA A 26 5.43 -6.36 -3.39
CA ALA A 26 6.62 -6.48 -4.20
C ALA A 26 6.75 -7.91 -4.73
N THR A 27 7.05 -8.02 -6.02
CA THR A 27 7.38 -9.26 -6.70
C THR A 27 8.77 -9.17 -7.30
N GLN A 28 9.38 -10.32 -7.57
CA GLN A 28 10.61 -10.39 -8.34
C GLN A 28 10.31 -11.10 -9.66
N GLU A 29 10.61 -10.44 -10.77
CA GLU A 29 10.54 -11.01 -12.11
C GLU A 29 11.68 -12.02 -12.33
N PRO A 30 11.56 -12.95 -13.30
CA PRO A 30 12.56 -13.99 -13.56
C PRO A 30 13.95 -13.46 -13.94
N ASP A 31 14.01 -12.23 -14.46
CA ASP A 31 15.25 -11.51 -14.80
C ASP A 31 15.94 -10.89 -13.57
N GLY A 32 15.32 -10.97 -12.38
CA GLY A 32 15.79 -10.39 -11.14
C GLY A 32 15.25 -8.98 -10.84
N THR A 33 14.44 -8.40 -11.72
CA THR A 33 13.81 -7.09 -11.53
C THR A 33 12.81 -7.13 -10.38
N ILE A 34 12.89 -6.20 -9.44
CA ILE A 34 11.89 -6.05 -8.37
C ILE A 34 10.78 -5.13 -8.87
N VAL A 35 9.54 -5.60 -8.84
CA VAL A 35 8.36 -4.82 -9.22
C VAL A 35 7.55 -4.54 -7.97
N LEU A 36 7.44 -3.25 -7.61
CA LEU A 36 6.61 -2.78 -6.52
C LEU A 36 5.29 -2.28 -7.09
N SER A 37 4.20 -2.93 -6.70
CA SER A 37 2.84 -2.47 -6.92
C SER A 37 2.36 -1.77 -5.65
N LEU A 38 2.41 -0.44 -5.65
CA LEU A 38 2.04 0.41 -4.53
C LEU A 38 0.63 0.97 -4.73
N ARG A 39 -0.14 1.03 -3.64
CA ARG A 39 -1.46 1.65 -3.59
C ARG A 39 -1.50 2.58 -2.37
N ALA A 40 -1.74 3.85 -2.62
CA ALA A 40 -1.85 4.87 -1.60
C ALA A 40 -3.25 5.49 -1.62
N THR A 41 -3.84 5.65 -0.44
CA THR A 41 -5.08 6.41 -0.26
C THR A 41 -4.73 7.73 0.42
N GLY A 42 -4.88 8.83 -0.30
CA GLY A 42 -4.69 10.19 0.19
C GLY A 42 -5.90 10.73 0.97
N ALA A 43 -5.70 11.89 1.60
CA ALA A 43 -6.77 12.63 2.27
C ALA A 43 -7.89 12.98 1.26
N ALA A 44 -9.15 12.96 1.73
CA ALA A 44 -10.35 13.17 0.93
C ALA A 44 -10.73 12.06 -0.07
N GLY A 45 -10.21 10.83 0.11
CA GLY A 45 -10.64 9.66 -0.67
C GLY A 45 -9.94 9.50 -2.02
N ALA A 46 -8.91 10.31 -2.30
CA ALA A 46 -8.06 10.10 -3.47
C ALA A 46 -7.30 8.77 -3.33
N SER A 47 -7.36 7.90 -4.34
CA SER A 47 -6.54 6.69 -4.39
C SER A 47 -5.57 6.81 -5.56
N GLY A 48 -4.31 6.46 -5.34
CA GLY A 48 -3.27 6.40 -6.35
C GLY A 48 -2.65 5.01 -6.37
N ASP A 49 -2.58 4.42 -7.55
CA ASP A 49 -1.85 3.19 -7.81
C ASP A 49 -0.56 3.52 -8.58
N ALA A 50 0.56 2.98 -8.13
CA ALA A 50 1.86 3.19 -8.74
C ALA A 50 2.60 1.86 -8.89
N VAL A 51 3.15 1.60 -10.08
CA VAL A 51 4.02 0.46 -10.33
C VAL A 51 5.43 0.96 -10.56
N VAL A 52 6.35 0.54 -9.70
CA VAL A 52 7.77 0.93 -9.78
C VAL A 52 8.60 -0.31 -10.03
N ARG A 53 9.51 -0.25 -11.01
CA ARG A 53 10.38 -1.37 -11.38
C ARG A 53 11.83 -1.00 -11.07
N TYR A 54 12.51 -1.87 -10.34
CA TYR A 54 13.92 -1.76 -9.99
C TYR A 54 14.67 -2.93 -10.62
N PRO A 55 15.30 -2.74 -11.80
CA PRO A 55 16.18 -3.76 -12.36
C PRO A 55 17.41 -3.97 -11.46
N PRO A 56 18.12 -5.11 -11.56
CA PRO A 56 19.31 -5.39 -10.75
C PRO A 56 20.43 -4.35 -10.85
N ASN A 57 20.46 -3.59 -11.95
CA ASN A 57 21.43 -2.53 -12.21
C ASN A 57 21.00 -1.15 -11.68
N ASP A 58 19.81 -1.04 -11.09
CA ASP A 58 19.33 0.23 -10.52
C ASP A 58 20.09 0.56 -9.22
N PRO A 59 20.55 1.81 -9.02
CA PRO A 59 21.25 2.21 -7.80
C PRO A 59 20.41 2.01 -6.53
N ASN A 60 19.08 2.05 -6.64
CA ASN A 60 18.16 1.85 -5.51
C ASN A 60 17.80 0.38 -5.27
N TYR A 61 18.18 -0.53 -6.17
CA TYR A 61 17.83 -1.96 -6.08
C TYR A 61 18.21 -2.56 -4.73
N ALA A 62 19.44 -2.32 -4.28
CA ALA A 62 19.94 -2.86 -3.02
C ALA A 62 19.18 -2.29 -1.80
N ALA A 63 18.84 -1.00 -1.82
CA ALA A 63 18.09 -0.35 -0.75
C ALA A 63 16.65 -0.89 -0.67
N VAL A 64 16.00 -0.99 -1.82
CA VAL A 64 14.65 -1.53 -1.96
C VAL A 64 14.60 -3.00 -1.54
N LYS A 65 15.54 -3.82 -2.00
CA LYS A 65 15.66 -5.23 -1.61
C LYS A 65 15.90 -5.40 -0.10
N LYS A 66 16.70 -4.52 0.52
CA LYS A 66 16.92 -4.53 1.97
C LYS A 66 15.65 -4.16 2.76
N HIS A 67 14.87 -3.20 2.26
CA HIS A 67 13.61 -2.78 2.88
C HIS A 67 12.53 -3.85 2.80
N ILE A 68 12.38 -4.45 1.62
CA ILE A 68 11.40 -5.49 1.35
C ILE A 68 11.79 -6.82 2.01
N GLY A 69 13.09 -7.12 2.02
CA GLY A 69 13.63 -8.39 2.46
C GLY A 69 13.66 -9.43 1.34
N SER A 70 13.67 -10.71 1.73
CA SER A 70 13.70 -11.81 0.76
C SER A 70 12.33 -12.00 0.12
N ILE A 71 12.29 -11.82 -1.21
CA ILE A 71 11.13 -12.17 -2.03
C ILE A 71 11.31 -13.64 -2.43
N PRO A 72 10.32 -14.53 -2.20
CA PRO A 72 10.40 -15.91 -2.71
C PRO A 72 10.48 -15.88 -4.24
N GLU A 73 11.16 -16.85 -4.84
CA GLU A 73 11.12 -17.01 -6.30
C GLU A 73 9.68 -17.29 -6.74
N ASN A 74 9.13 -16.41 -7.59
CA ASN A 74 7.70 -16.38 -7.98
C ASN A 74 6.71 -16.02 -6.86
N GLY A 75 7.20 -15.56 -5.71
CA GLY A 75 6.38 -15.08 -4.59
C GLY A 75 6.10 -13.59 -4.67
N SER A 76 5.13 -13.14 -3.89
CA SER A 76 4.92 -11.73 -3.57
C SER A 76 5.14 -11.52 -2.08
N VAL A 77 5.70 -10.38 -1.71
CA VAL A 77 5.81 -9.96 -0.31
C VAL A 77 5.14 -8.62 -0.12
N GLU A 78 4.63 -8.40 1.08
CA GLU A 78 3.98 -7.15 1.44
C GLU A 78 5.00 -6.04 1.65
N VAL A 79 4.77 -4.87 1.06
CA VAL A 79 5.62 -3.70 1.21
C VAL A 79 5.07 -2.84 2.33
N LYS A 80 5.84 -2.74 3.41
CA LYS A 80 5.54 -1.81 4.49
C LYS A 80 5.82 -0.37 4.06
N PRO A 81 5.06 0.62 4.56
CA PRO A 81 5.38 2.02 4.37
C PRO A 81 6.82 2.30 4.84
N PHE A 82 7.56 3.05 4.03
CA PHE A 82 8.89 3.53 4.42
C PHE A 82 8.71 4.59 5.52
N PRO A 83 9.43 4.50 6.65
CA PRO A 83 9.36 5.51 7.70
C PRO A 83 9.94 6.86 7.28
#